data_AF-A0A2I2ZLW9-F1
#
_entry.id   AF-A0A2I2ZLW9-F1
#
_cell.length_a   1.000
_cell.length_b   1.000
_cell.length_c   1.000
_cell.angle_alpha   90.00
_cell.angle_beta   90.00
_cell.angle_gamma   90.00
#
_symmetry.space_group_name_H-M   'P 1'
#
loop_
_entity.id
_entity.type
_entity.pdbx_description
1 polymer ?
#
loop_
_entity_poly.entity_id
_entity_poly.type
_entity_poly.pdbx_seq_one_letter_code
_entity_poly.pdbx_strand_id
1 'polypeptide(L)'
;MAAGGSDPRAGDVEEDASQLIFPKEFETAETLLNSEVHMLLEHRKQQNESAEDEQELSEVFMKTLNYTARFSRFKNRETIASVRSLEGRFEDEELQQILDDIQTKRSFQY
;
A
#
# COMPACT_ATOMS: atom_id res chain seq x y z
N MET A 1 13.17 11.87 28.50
CA MET A 1 12.36 12.73 27.62
C MET A 1 13.27 13.20 26.50
N ALA A 2 13.25 12.55 25.34
CA ALA A 2 13.96 13.03 24.16
C ALA A 2 13.02 13.99 23.43
N ALA A 3 13.41 15.26 23.34
CA ALA A 3 12.67 16.29 22.63
C ALA A 3 12.62 15.93 21.15
N GLY A 4 11.41 15.71 20.63
CA GLY A 4 11.17 15.70 19.20
C GLY A 4 11.45 17.08 18.65
N GLY A 5 12.60 17.23 18.00
CA GLY A 5 12.91 18.43 17.23
C GLY A 5 12.06 18.41 15.96
N SER A 6 10.91 19.06 15.98
CA SER A 6 10.25 19.50 14.76
C SER A 6 11.07 20.66 14.17
N ASP A 7 11.52 20.52 12.92
CA ASP A 7 12.18 21.61 12.20
C ASP A 7 11.18 22.76 12.05
N PRO A 8 11.47 23.98 12.55
CA PRO A 8 10.55 25.11 12.47
C PRO A 8 10.37 25.68 11.05
N ARG A 9 10.97 25.04 10.03
CA ARG A 9 11.03 25.52 8.62
C ARG A 9 10.45 24.53 7.60
N ALA A 10 9.72 23.50 8.03
CA ALA A 10 8.77 22.80 7.17
C ALA A 10 7.55 23.73 6.96
N GLY A 11 7.76 24.80 6.20
CA GLY A 11 6.77 25.86 6.03
C GLY A 11 5.48 25.31 5.43
N ASP A 12 4.38 25.83 5.99
CA ASP A 12 2.97 25.79 5.59
C ASP A 12 2.71 25.68 4.06
N VAL A 13 3.08 24.57 3.43
CA VAL A 13 2.51 24.19 2.14
C VAL A 13 1.23 23.46 2.46
N GLU A 14 0.10 24.04 2.08
CA GLU A 14 -1.20 23.37 2.17
C GLU A 14 -1.14 22.10 1.31
N GLU A 15 -1.12 20.95 1.97
CA GLU A 15 -1.05 19.64 1.32
C GLU A 15 -2.34 19.38 0.52
N ASP A 16 -2.21 19.08 -0.77
CA ASP A 16 -3.34 18.79 -1.66
C ASP A 16 -3.00 17.65 -2.60
N ALA A 17 -3.47 16.45 -2.24
CA ALA A 17 -3.29 15.24 -3.04
C ALA A 17 -3.95 15.31 -4.43
N SER A 18 -4.96 16.18 -4.63
CA SER A 18 -5.59 16.36 -5.95
C SER A 18 -4.69 17.14 -6.93
N GLN A 19 -3.76 17.92 -6.39
CA GLN A 19 -2.74 18.68 -7.13
C GLN A 19 -1.34 18.04 -7.03
N LEU A 20 -1.24 16.85 -6.42
CA LEU A 20 0.02 16.16 -6.15
C LEU A 20 0.98 16.99 -5.27
N ILE A 21 0.44 17.84 -4.40
CA ILE A 21 1.21 18.63 -3.44
C ILE A 21 1.35 17.81 -2.16
N PHE A 22 2.54 17.26 -1.95
CA PHE A 22 2.89 16.47 -0.78
C PHE A 22 4.04 17.11 0.00
N PRO A 23 4.18 16.84 1.32
CA PRO A 23 5.34 17.22 2.11
C PRO A 23 6.65 16.63 1.58
N LYS A 24 7.77 17.28 1.91
CA LYS A 24 9.11 16.86 1.46
C LYS A 24 9.49 15.45 1.90
N GLU A 25 8.94 14.98 3.01
CA GLU A 25 9.17 13.62 3.52
C GLU A 25 8.63 12.54 2.57
N PHE A 26 7.67 12.89 1.70
CA PHE A 26 7.06 11.97 0.75
C PHE A 26 7.62 12.07 -0.68
N GLU A 27 8.52 13.02 -0.96
CA GLU A 27 9.15 13.15 -2.29
C GLU A 27 9.93 11.90 -2.71
N THR A 28 10.56 11.23 -1.74
CA THR A 28 11.32 9.98 -1.96
C THR A 28 10.58 8.74 -1.47
N ALA A 29 9.32 8.88 -1.04
CA ALA A 29 8.55 7.76 -0.52
C ALA A 29 7.93 6.96 -1.68
N GLU A 30 8.08 5.64 -1.63
CA GLU A 30 7.38 4.75 -2.55
C GLU A 30 5.99 4.40 -2.00
N THR A 31 4.99 4.43 -2.86
CA THR A 31 3.63 3.99 -2.51
C THR A 31 3.56 2.48 -2.36
N LEU A 32 2.54 1.95 -1.68
CA LEU A 32 2.27 0.52 -1.60
C LEU A 32 0.82 0.25 -1.99
N LEU A 33 0.59 -0.83 -2.74
CA LEU A 33 -0.75 -1.31 -3.05
C LEU A 33 -1.37 -1.96 -1.81
N ASN A 34 -2.70 -1.85 -1.65
CA ASN A 34 -3.42 -2.52 -0.56
C ASN A 34 -3.11 -4.03 -0.49
N SER A 35 -2.94 -4.66 -1.65
CA SER A 35 -2.56 -6.07 -1.76
C SER A 35 -1.15 -6.35 -1.24
N GLU A 36 -0.19 -5.46 -1.47
CA GLU A 36 1.19 -5.58 -0.95
C GLU A 36 1.19 -5.40 0.57
N VAL A 37 0.48 -4.39 1.06
CA VAL A 37 0.35 -4.15 2.50
C VAL A 37 -0.29 -5.38 3.17
N HIS A 38 -1.35 -5.94 2.59
CA HIS A 38 -1.96 -7.16 3.13
C HIS A 38 -0.97 -8.33 3.21
N MET A 39 -0.20 -8.57 2.15
CA MET A 39 0.82 -9.63 2.14
C MET A 39 1.90 -9.44 3.19
N LEU A 40 2.40 -8.21 3.36
CA LEU A 40 3.41 -7.89 4.35
C LEU A 40 2.89 -8.06 5.77
N LEU A 41 1.65 -7.63 6.04
CA LEU A 41 1.02 -7.78 7.34
C LEU A 41 0.70 -9.24 7.66
N GLU A 42 0.21 -10.03 6.70
CA GLU A 42 0.01 -11.49 6.88
C GLU A 42 1.31 -12.19 7.24
N HIS A 43 2.38 -11.91 6.50
CA HIS A 43 3.69 -12.48 6.78
C HIS A 43 4.21 -12.07 8.17
N ARG A 44 4.05 -10.79 8.56
CA ARG A 44 4.44 -10.30 9.88
C ARG A 44 3.63 -10.93 11.01
N LYS A 45 2.35 -11.25 10.77
CA LYS A 45 1.49 -11.97 11.71
C LYS A 45 1.95 -13.42 11.88
N GLN A 46 2.20 -14.13 10.78
CA GLN A 46 2.71 -15.52 10.82
C GLN A 46 4.07 -15.63 11.55
N GLN A 47 4.96 -14.67 11.31
CA GLN A 47 6.23 -14.57 12.06
C GLN A 47 6.03 -14.36 13.55
N ASN A 48 4.98 -13.62 13.94
CA ASN A 48 4.64 -13.36 15.33
C ASN A 48 4.11 -14.61 16.03
N GLU A 49 3.17 -15.31 15.38
CA GLU A 49 2.56 -16.56 15.88
C GLU A 49 3.58 -17.70 16.00
N SER A 50 4.67 -17.64 15.23
CA SER A 50 5.75 -18.62 15.26
C SER A 50 6.88 -18.26 16.25
N ALA A 51 6.83 -17.09 16.90
CA ALA A 51 7.87 -16.64 17.82
C ALA A 51 7.67 -17.26 19.21
N GLU A 52 8.77 -17.58 19.90
CA GLU A 52 8.72 -18.14 21.27
C GLU A 52 8.09 -17.16 22.27
N ASP A 53 8.35 -15.86 22.09
CA ASP A 53 7.73 -14.77 22.86
C ASP A 53 6.69 -14.04 22.00
N GLU A 54 5.54 -14.68 21.79
CA GLU A 54 4.43 -14.09 21.04
C GLU A 54 3.99 -12.77 21.68
N GLN A 55 4.03 -11.69 20.91
CA GLN A 55 3.54 -10.37 21.34
C GLN A 55 2.16 -10.11 20.77
N GLU A 56 1.27 -9.52 21.56
CA GLU A 56 -0.01 -9.07 21.03
C GLU A 56 0.20 -7.99 19.96
N LEU A 57 -0.36 -8.24 18.77
CA LEU A 57 -0.33 -7.27 17.68
C LEU A 57 -1.26 -6.10 18.01
N SER A 58 -0.84 -4.87 17.68
CA SER A 58 -1.59 -3.67 18.04
C SER A 58 -2.96 -3.61 17.38
N GLU A 59 -3.89 -2.86 17.98
CA GLU A 59 -5.21 -2.62 17.40
C GLU A 59 -5.11 -1.99 16.00
N VAL A 60 -4.14 -1.08 15.79
CA VAL A 60 -3.86 -0.48 14.48
C VAL A 60 -3.44 -1.55 13.48
N PHE A 61 -2.56 -2.48 13.88
CA PHE A 61 -2.14 -3.58 13.02
C PHE A 61 -3.34 -4.43 12.58
N MET A 62 -4.18 -4.85 13.54
CA MET A 62 -5.34 -5.69 13.25
C MET A 62 -6.37 -4.98 12.37
N LYS A 63 -6.63 -3.68 12.62
CA LYS A 63 -7.51 -2.88 11.77
C LYS A 63 -6.97 -2.75 10.34
N THR A 64 -5.68 -2.46 10.18
CA THR A 64 -5.05 -2.33 8.86
C THR A 64 -5.02 -3.66 8.12
N LEU A 65 -4.72 -4.78 8.81
CA LEU A 65 -4.75 -6.11 8.21
C LEU A 65 -6.15 -6.44 7.68
N ASN A 66 -7.19 -6.19 8.47
CA ASN A 66 -8.58 -6.45 8.06
C ASN A 66 -9.04 -5.53 6.92
N TYR A 67 -8.67 -4.25 6.96
CA TYR A 67 -8.97 -3.30 5.90
C TYR A 67 -8.31 -3.71 4.58
N THR A 68 -7.01 -3.97 4.63
CA THR A 68 -6.24 -4.35 3.44
C THR A 68 -6.66 -5.72 2.91
N ALA A 69 -7.03 -6.68 3.77
CA ALA A 69 -7.62 -7.95 3.35
C ALA A 69 -8.94 -7.75 2.60
N ARG A 70 -9.81 -6.86 3.08
CA ARG A 70 -11.13 -6.59 2.47
C ARG A 70 -11.03 -5.90 1.12
N PHE A 71 -10.06 -4.99 0.96
CA PHE A 71 -9.87 -4.21 -0.27
C PHE A 71 -8.74 -4.72 -1.17
N SER A 72 -8.07 -5.80 -0.77
CA SER A 72 -7.08 -6.47 -1.61
C SER A 72 -7.76 -7.02 -2.85
N ARG A 73 -7.41 -6.46 -4.00
CA ARG A 73 -7.91 -6.91 -5.31
C ARG A 73 -7.10 -8.08 -5.88
N PHE A 74 -5.90 -8.30 -5.36
CA PHE A 74 -4.95 -9.27 -5.89
C PHE A 74 -4.37 -10.10 -4.75
N LYS A 75 -4.59 -11.41 -4.79
CA LYS A 75 -4.07 -12.34 -3.77
C LYS A 75 -2.75 -13.01 -4.17
N ASN A 76 -2.40 -12.94 -5.46
CA ASN A 76 -1.20 -13.55 -6.01
C ASN A 76 -0.07 -12.53 -6.10
N ARG A 77 1.07 -12.85 -5.47
CA ARG A 77 2.32 -12.07 -5.51
C ARG A 77 2.79 -11.75 -6.93
N GLU A 78 2.67 -12.70 -7.85
CA GLU A 78 3.06 -12.52 -9.25
C GLU A 78 2.14 -11.52 -9.95
N THR A 79 0.85 -11.54 -9.67
CA THR A 79 -0.11 -10.57 -10.21
C THR A 79 0.17 -9.17 -9.68
N ILE A 80 0.50 -9.05 -8.39
CA ILE A 80 0.87 -7.76 -7.78
C ILE A 80 2.15 -7.20 -8.42
N ALA A 81 3.19 -8.03 -8.56
CA ALA A 81 4.44 -7.64 -9.22
C ALA A 81 4.21 -7.24 -10.69
N SER A 82 3.32 -7.97 -11.39
CA SER A 82 2.94 -7.66 -12.76
C SER A 82 2.24 -6.30 -12.84
N VAL A 83 1.20 -6.06 -12.04
CA VAL A 83 0.49 -4.76 -11.98
C VAL A 83 1.47 -3.61 -11.71
N ARG A 84 2.35 -3.77 -10.72
CA ARG A 84 3.33 -2.74 -10.38
C ARG A 84 4.33 -2.45 -11.51
N SER A 85 4.70 -3.48 -12.28
CA SER A 85 5.55 -3.29 -13.45
C SER A 85 4.83 -2.62 -14.63
N LEU A 86 3.50 -2.71 -14.67
CA LEU A 86 2.67 -2.11 -15.70
C LEU A 86 2.38 -0.62 -15.39
N GLU A 87 2.18 -0.24 -14.13
CA GLU A 87 1.81 1.13 -13.71
C GLU A 87 2.84 2.23 -14.04
N GLY A 88 4.07 1.88 -14.42
CA GLY A 88 5.14 2.85 -14.71
C GLY A 88 5.57 2.96 -16.18
N ARG A 89 4.92 2.28 -17.13
CA ARG A 89 5.48 2.05 -18.48
C ARG A 89 4.56 2.31 -19.67
N PHE A 90 3.33 2.77 -19.46
CA PHE A 90 2.34 2.85 -20.53
C PHE A 90 1.71 4.22 -20.68
N GLU A 91 1.41 4.58 -21.93
CA GLU A 91 0.55 5.70 -22.30
C GLU A 91 -0.90 5.41 -21.85
N ASP A 92 -1.70 6.45 -21.63
CA ASP A 92 -3.06 6.37 -21.05
C ASP A 92 -3.98 5.36 -21.76
N GLU A 93 -3.80 5.17 -23.07
CA GLU A 93 -4.57 4.20 -23.87
C GLU A 93 -4.23 2.74 -23.54
N GLU A 94 -2.95 2.42 -23.32
CA GLU A 94 -2.52 1.08 -22.87
C GLU A 94 -2.94 0.84 -21.42
N LEU A 95 -2.86 1.88 -20.57
CA LEU A 95 -3.33 1.78 -19.18
C LEU A 95 -4.83 1.50 -19.13
N GLN A 96 -5.63 2.15 -19.97
CA GLN A 96 -7.06 1.93 -20.07
C GLN A 96 -7.39 0.50 -20.52
N GLN A 97 -6.68 -0.02 -21.53
CA GLN A 97 -6.87 -1.39 -22.00
C GLN A 97 -6.51 -2.43 -20.92
N ILE A 98 -5.44 -2.20 -20.16
CA ILE A 98 -5.03 -3.07 -19.05
C ILE A 98 -6.06 -3.03 -17.91
N LEU A 99 -6.60 -1.84 -17.59
CA LEU A 99 -7.65 -1.70 -16.58
C LEU A 99 -8.90 -2.49 -16.98
N ASP A 100 -9.31 -2.44 -18.24
CA ASP A 100 -10.44 -3.21 -18.79
C ASP A 100 -10.19 -4.72 -18.76
N ASP A 101 -8.96 -5.17 -19.05
CA ASP A 101 -8.58 -6.58 -18.95
C ASP A 101 -8.58 -7.07 -17.49
N ILE A 102 -8.13 -6.23 -16.54
CA ILE A 102 -8.20 -6.49 -15.10
C ILE A 102 -9.66 -6.56 -14.65
N GLN A 103 -10.53 -5.66 -15.12
CA GLN A 103 -11.96 -5.68 -14.81
C GLN A 103 -12.61 -6.98 -15.30
N THR A 104 -12.25 -7.41 -16.51
CA THR A 104 -12.76 -8.61 -17.16
C THR A 104 -12.33 -9.87 -16.38
N LYS A 105 -11.05 -9.98 -15.98
CA LYS A 105 -10.59 -11.11 -15.16
C LYS A 105 -11.18 -11.12 -13.75
N ARG A 106 -11.56 -9.97 -13.22
CA ARG A 106 -12.22 -9.83 -11.91
C ARG A 106 -13.69 -10.30 -11.95
N SER A 107 -14.41 -10.19 -13.07
CA SER A 107 -15.79 -10.68 -13.17
C SER A 107 -15.91 -12.20 -13.23
N PHE A 108 -14.82 -12.92 -13.53
CA PHE A 108 -14.81 -14.40 -13.60
C PHE A 108 -14.51 -15.10 -12.26
N GLN A 109 -14.38 -14.37 -11.15
CA GLN A 109 -14.13 -14.94 -9.81
C GLN A 109 -15.33 -14.88 -8.84
N TYR A 110 -16.53 -14.60 -9.35
CA TYR A 110 -17.80 -14.78 -8.62
C TYR A 110 -18.55 -16.02 -9.09
#